data_AF-A0A3M1G246-F1
#
_entry.id   AF-A0A3M1G246-F1
#
_cell.length_a   1.000
_cell.length_b   1.000
_cell.length_c   1.000
_cell.angle_alpha   90.00
_cell.angle_beta   90.00
_cell.angle_gamma   90.00
#
_symmetry.space_group_name_H-M   'P 1'
#
loop_
_entity.id
_entity.type
_entity.pdbx_description
1 polymer ?
#
loop_
_entity_poly.entity_id
_entity_poly.type
_entity_poly.pdbx_seq_one_letter_code
_entity_poly.pdbx_strand_id
1 'polypeptide(L)'
;DLRIDAKNPRTKQRELPSGKISLKEAWLFVVVSLGVFVLSARMLNPLCFKLSPVAIGFFVLYPYTKRFTYLSHFVLGVTISGAPLGAWIAIRGSFDWQIIPLCVGVVFWLAGFDTLYALQDYEFDRKEGLYSIPAKVGIKGALQLAKLFHLVTFLMLVFTGWVFGLGPAYFLGTLIAGGLLYYEHSLVREDDLSKLDMAFFNMNGYLSLTVFFFTLLDILLR
;
A
#
# COMPACT_ATOMS: atom_id res chain seq x y z
N ASP A 1 10.18 3.29 14.69
CA ASP A 1 9.74 2.06 15.39
C ASP A 1 10.84 1.22 16.02
N LEU A 2 12.12 1.58 15.88
CA LEU A 2 13.29 0.91 16.48
C LEU A 2 13.04 0.18 17.83
N ARG A 3 12.51 0.89 18.85
CA ARG A 3 12.28 0.29 20.19
C ARG A 3 11.20 -0.79 20.22
N ILE A 4 10.16 -0.63 19.41
CA ILE A 4 9.06 -1.60 19.26
C ILE A 4 9.59 -2.80 18.47
N ASP A 5 10.27 -2.53 17.35
CA ASP A 5 10.80 -3.57 16.47
C ASP A 5 11.85 -4.45 17.17
N ALA A 6 12.64 -3.88 18.10
CA ALA A 6 13.60 -4.62 18.91
C ALA A 6 12.96 -5.65 19.86
N LYS A 7 11.70 -5.42 20.26
CA LYS A 7 10.93 -6.34 21.12
C LYS A 7 10.19 -7.41 20.32
N ASN A 8 9.85 -7.14 19.06
CA ASN A 8 9.08 -8.07 18.24
C ASN A 8 9.99 -9.21 17.72
N PRO A 9 9.66 -10.49 18.03
CA PRO A 9 10.43 -11.64 17.56
C PRO A 9 10.70 -11.67 16.05
N ARG A 10 9.75 -11.18 15.26
CA ARG A 10 9.81 -11.15 13.79
C ARG A 10 10.76 -10.06 13.27
N THR A 11 10.81 -8.91 13.94
CA THR A 11 11.51 -7.72 13.42
C THR A 11 12.80 -7.37 14.16
N LYS A 12 13.11 -8.04 15.28
CA LYS A 12 14.34 -7.79 16.07
C LYS A 12 15.64 -7.97 15.28
N GLN A 13 15.60 -8.71 14.17
CA GLN A 13 16.75 -8.96 13.29
C GLN A 13 16.86 -7.99 12.09
N ARG A 14 15.92 -7.03 11.98
CA ARG A 14 16.02 -5.93 11.01
C ARG A 14 17.27 -5.10 11.26
N GLU A 15 17.72 -4.40 10.21
CA GLU A 15 19.03 -3.77 10.12
C GLU A 15 19.28 -2.75 11.25
N LEU A 16 18.27 -1.93 11.57
CA LEU A 16 18.38 -0.91 12.60
C LEU A 16 18.24 -1.49 14.04
N PRO A 17 17.23 -2.33 14.36
CA PRO A 17 17.17 -3.02 15.67
C PRO A 17 18.37 -3.90 15.98
N SER A 18 18.92 -4.61 14.98
CA SER A 18 20.07 -5.50 15.17
C SER A 18 21.41 -4.78 15.13
N GLY A 19 21.43 -3.46 14.90
CA GLY A 19 22.66 -2.66 14.84
C GLY A 19 23.53 -2.91 13.61
N LYS A 20 23.01 -3.54 12.55
CA LYS A 20 23.73 -3.68 11.26
C LYS A 20 23.95 -2.32 10.58
N ILE A 21 23.06 -1.37 10.86
CA ILE A 21 23.23 0.05 10.53
C ILE A 21 23.07 0.89 11.79
N SER A 22 23.82 1.97 11.86
CA SER A 22 23.72 2.97 12.92
C SER A 22 22.55 3.93 12.67
N LEU A 23 22.08 4.58 13.75
CA LEU A 23 21.04 5.60 13.66
C LEU A 23 21.48 6.82 12.81
N LYS A 24 22.79 7.11 12.78
CA LYS A 24 23.35 8.19 11.96
C LYS A 24 23.26 7.86 10.47
N GLU A 25 23.61 6.64 10.08
CA GLU A 25 23.50 6.17 8.68
C GLU A 25 22.04 6.17 8.22
N ALA A 26 21.11 5.73 9.07
CA ALA A 26 19.68 5.78 8.76
C ALA A 26 19.18 7.22 8.55
N TRP A 27 19.58 8.17 9.41
CA TRP A 27 19.22 9.58 9.23
C TRP A 27 19.85 10.20 7.98
N LEU A 28 21.10 9.88 7.69
CA LEU A 28 21.76 10.34 6.46
C LEU A 28 21.00 9.84 5.22
N PHE A 29 20.61 8.56 5.20
CA PHE A 29 19.83 7.98 4.12
C PHE A 29 18.47 8.69 3.94
N VAL A 30 17.78 8.99 5.05
CA VAL A 30 16.52 9.74 5.02
C VAL A 30 16.72 11.15 4.44
N VAL A 31 17.72 11.90 4.93
CA VAL A 31 17.98 13.28 4.46
C VAL A 31 18.34 13.29 2.98
N VAL A 32 19.21 12.39 2.53
CA VAL A 32 19.59 12.28 1.12
C VAL A 32 18.38 11.90 0.26
N SER A 33 17.59 10.90 0.68
CA SER A 33 16.41 10.45 -0.07
C SER A 33 15.35 11.55 -0.19
N LEU A 34 15.10 12.31 0.89
CA LEU A 34 14.20 13.45 0.86
C LEU A 34 14.74 14.59 -0.01
N GLY A 35 16.04 14.85 0.02
CA GLY A 35 16.69 15.82 -0.86
C GLY A 35 16.51 15.47 -2.33
N VAL A 36 16.76 14.20 -2.71
CA VAL A 36 16.53 13.69 -4.06
C VAL A 36 15.05 13.81 -4.43
N PHE A 37 14.13 13.39 -3.55
CA PHE A 37 12.70 13.48 -3.79
C PHE A 37 12.23 14.93 -4.07
N VAL A 38 12.63 15.90 -3.26
CA VAL A 38 12.25 17.31 -3.44
C VAL A 38 12.85 17.89 -4.71
N LEU A 39 14.11 17.55 -5.02
CA LEU A 39 14.76 17.97 -6.26
C LEU A 39 14.04 17.40 -7.47
N SER A 40 13.72 16.10 -7.47
CA SER A 40 12.93 15.46 -8.53
C SER A 40 11.56 16.09 -8.68
N ALA A 41 10.84 16.36 -7.58
CA ALA A 41 9.54 17.03 -7.60
C ALA A 41 9.62 18.43 -8.23
N ARG A 42 10.71 19.17 -7.94
CA ARG A 42 10.99 20.47 -8.57
C ARG A 42 11.25 20.36 -10.07
N MET A 43 11.96 19.32 -10.50
CA MET A 43 12.29 19.10 -11.91
C MET A 43 11.09 18.65 -12.75
N LEU A 44 10.04 18.08 -12.13
CA LEU A 44 8.82 17.65 -12.82
C LEU A 44 7.93 18.85 -13.18
N ASN A 45 7.38 19.56 -12.18
CA ASN A 45 6.60 20.78 -12.39
C ASN A 45 6.35 21.55 -11.07
N PRO A 46 5.87 22.81 -11.12
CA PRO A 46 5.62 23.61 -9.93
C PRO A 46 4.59 23.02 -8.96
N LEU A 47 3.60 22.27 -9.44
CA LEU A 47 2.58 21.66 -8.58
C LEU A 47 3.17 20.49 -7.79
N CYS A 48 3.96 19.62 -8.41
CA CYS A 48 4.72 18.57 -7.73
C CYS A 48 5.61 19.15 -6.62
N PHE A 49 6.35 20.22 -6.90
CA PHE A 49 7.19 20.88 -5.90
C PHE A 49 6.37 21.41 -4.72
N LYS A 50 5.27 22.12 -4.98
CA LYS A 50 4.37 22.66 -3.95
C LYS A 50 3.74 21.56 -3.08
N LEU A 51 3.45 20.40 -3.66
CA LEU A 51 2.85 19.26 -2.95
C LEU A 51 3.88 18.34 -2.28
N SER A 52 5.17 18.48 -2.60
CA SER A 52 6.23 17.65 -2.01
C SER A 52 6.24 17.67 -0.46
N PRO A 53 6.01 18.80 0.24
CA PRO A 53 5.93 18.79 1.71
C PRO A 53 4.75 17.97 2.24
N VAL A 54 3.62 17.93 1.51
CA VAL A 54 2.44 17.14 1.88
C VAL A 54 2.77 15.65 1.79
N ALA A 55 3.41 15.23 0.69
CA ALA A 55 3.85 13.83 0.52
C ALA A 55 4.85 13.40 1.61
N ILE A 56 5.83 14.27 1.92
CA ILE A 56 6.78 14.03 3.02
C ILE A 56 6.06 13.93 4.36
N GLY A 57 5.05 14.76 4.60
CA GLY A 57 4.20 14.68 5.77
C GLY A 57 3.61 13.28 5.95
N PHE A 58 3.05 12.69 4.89
CA PHE A 58 2.55 11.31 4.95
C PHE A 58 3.66 10.29 5.22
N PHE A 59 4.82 10.37 4.55
CA PHE A 59 5.96 9.47 4.79
C PHE A 59 6.44 9.48 6.25
N VAL A 60 6.47 10.67 6.85
CA VAL A 60 6.94 10.84 8.22
C VAL A 60 5.86 10.46 9.23
N LEU A 61 4.60 10.78 8.98
CA LEU A 61 3.52 10.61 9.95
C LEU A 61 2.98 9.17 10.01
N TYR A 62 2.89 8.46 8.88
CA TYR A 62 2.26 7.14 8.86
C TYR A 62 2.83 6.14 9.89
N PRO A 63 4.16 6.03 10.14
CA PRO A 63 4.70 5.03 11.08
C PRO A 63 4.26 5.28 12.53
N TYR A 64 3.86 6.51 12.85
CA TYR A 64 3.39 6.88 14.20
C TYR A 64 1.92 6.52 14.43
N THR A 65 1.13 6.33 13.37
CA THR A 65 -0.34 6.18 13.48
C THR A 65 -0.76 4.93 14.25
N LYS A 66 0.01 3.84 14.14
CA LYS A 66 -0.19 2.62 14.94
C LYS A 66 -0.12 2.80 16.47
N ARG A 67 0.32 3.97 16.96
CA ARG A 67 0.40 4.29 18.39
C ARG A 67 -0.90 4.86 18.95
N PHE A 68 -1.84 5.27 18.10
CA PHE A 68 -3.05 5.96 18.54
C PHE A 68 -4.30 5.70 17.67
N THR A 69 -4.19 5.04 16.52
CA THR A 69 -5.35 4.74 15.66
C THR A 69 -5.23 3.41 14.94
N TYR A 70 -6.36 2.70 14.85
CA TYR A 70 -6.50 1.46 14.09
C TYR A 70 -6.56 1.69 12.56
N LEU A 71 -6.59 2.96 12.13
CA LEU A 71 -6.63 3.35 10.72
C LEU A 71 -5.24 3.42 10.07
N SER A 72 -4.19 2.92 10.74
CA SER A 72 -2.82 2.91 10.22
C SER A 72 -2.72 2.32 8.80
N HIS A 73 -3.47 1.26 8.53
CA HIS A 73 -3.54 0.59 7.22
C HIS A 73 -4.05 1.53 6.11
N PHE A 74 -5.03 2.40 6.43
CA PHE A 74 -5.54 3.39 5.48
C PHE A 74 -4.57 4.56 5.30
N VAL A 75 -3.90 5.02 6.36
CA VAL A 75 -2.90 6.09 6.23
C VAL A 75 -1.71 5.62 5.38
N LEU A 76 -1.29 4.36 5.55
CA LEU A 76 -0.33 3.72 4.67
C LEU A 76 -0.87 3.65 3.23
N GLY A 77 -2.13 3.26 3.05
CA GLY A 77 -2.83 3.27 1.75
C GLY A 77 -2.80 4.63 1.05
N VAL A 78 -3.13 5.70 1.78
CA VAL A 78 -3.07 7.08 1.26
C VAL A 78 -1.64 7.44 0.85
N THR A 79 -0.66 7.05 1.65
CA THR A 79 0.76 7.29 1.37
C THR A 79 1.20 6.66 0.04
N ILE A 80 0.82 5.40 -0.20
CA ILE A 80 1.14 4.70 -1.46
C ILE A 80 0.28 5.17 -2.63
N SER A 81 -0.97 5.58 -2.41
CA SER A 81 -1.80 6.19 -3.45
C SER A 81 -1.22 7.51 -4.00
N GLY A 82 -0.26 8.10 -3.28
CA GLY A 82 0.58 9.18 -3.78
C GLY A 82 1.39 8.81 -5.03
N ALA A 83 1.64 7.53 -5.31
CA ALA A 83 2.33 7.09 -6.53
C ALA A 83 1.51 7.35 -7.82
N PRO A 84 0.29 6.79 -8.00
CA PRO A 84 -0.52 7.10 -9.19
C PRO A 84 -0.93 8.58 -9.23
N LEU A 85 -1.23 9.20 -8.08
CA LEU A 85 -1.56 10.62 -8.03
C LEU A 85 -0.37 11.51 -8.42
N GLY A 86 0.81 11.20 -7.90
CA GLY A 86 2.05 11.91 -8.19
C GLY A 86 2.42 11.79 -9.66
N ALA A 87 2.29 10.59 -10.25
CA ALA A 87 2.49 10.39 -11.68
C ALA A 87 1.50 11.20 -12.54
N TRP A 88 0.21 11.23 -12.15
CA TRP A 88 -0.79 12.06 -12.81
C TRP A 88 -0.41 13.53 -12.80
N ILE A 89 -0.12 14.08 -11.61
CA ILE A 89 0.24 15.49 -11.44
C ILE A 89 1.55 15.80 -12.16
N ALA A 90 2.52 14.89 -12.15
CA ALA A 90 3.80 15.04 -12.85
C ALA A 90 3.62 15.24 -14.36
N ILE A 91 2.73 14.45 -14.98
CA ILE A 91 2.48 14.47 -16.42
C ILE A 91 1.49 15.58 -16.82
N ARG A 92 0.41 15.75 -16.05
CA ARG A 92 -0.71 16.66 -16.40
C ARG A 92 -0.55 18.08 -15.86
N GLY A 93 0.30 18.28 -14.86
CA GLY A 93 0.46 19.58 -14.17
C GLY A 93 -0.78 20.04 -13.40
N SER A 94 -1.75 19.14 -13.17
CA SER A 94 -3.06 19.45 -12.60
C SER A 94 -3.59 18.26 -11.77
N PHE A 95 -4.57 18.54 -10.91
CA PHE A 95 -5.34 17.53 -10.18
C PHE A 95 -6.72 17.42 -10.82
N ASP A 96 -7.04 16.25 -11.36
CA ASP A 96 -8.30 16.00 -12.03
C ASP A 96 -9.06 14.88 -11.31
N TRP A 97 -10.39 14.91 -11.29
CA TRP A 97 -11.17 13.92 -10.55
C TRP A 97 -11.03 12.50 -11.14
N GLN A 98 -10.64 12.38 -12.41
CA GLN A 98 -10.54 11.13 -13.14
C GLN A 98 -9.53 10.15 -12.54
N ILE A 99 -8.49 10.63 -11.84
CA ILE A 99 -7.50 9.76 -11.18
C ILE A 99 -7.99 9.21 -9.83
N ILE A 100 -9.02 9.81 -9.24
CA ILE A 100 -9.51 9.48 -7.89
C ILE A 100 -9.90 8.00 -7.77
N PRO A 101 -10.65 7.38 -8.71
CA PRO A 101 -10.99 5.96 -8.62
C PRO A 101 -9.75 5.07 -8.47
N LEU A 102 -8.69 5.31 -9.25
CA LEU A 102 -7.45 4.54 -9.16
C LEU A 102 -6.78 4.75 -7.80
N CYS A 103 -6.70 5.99 -7.33
CA CYS A 103 -6.13 6.29 -6.01
C CYS A 103 -6.90 5.59 -4.88
N VAL A 104 -8.24 5.65 -4.89
CA VAL A 104 -9.08 4.97 -3.89
C VAL A 104 -8.89 3.46 -3.98
N GLY A 105 -8.84 2.90 -5.19
CA GLY A 105 -8.55 1.48 -5.40
C GLY A 105 -7.23 1.04 -4.76
N VAL A 106 -6.17 1.85 -4.92
CA VAL A 106 -4.85 1.61 -4.30
C VAL A 106 -4.89 1.75 -2.78
N VAL A 107 -5.62 2.73 -2.22
CA VAL A 107 -5.78 2.88 -0.77
C VAL A 107 -6.39 1.61 -0.17
N PHE A 108 -7.51 1.14 -0.73
CA PHE A 108 -8.20 -0.04 -0.22
C PHE A 108 -7.44 -1.34 -0.50
N TRP A 109 -6.71 -1.40 -1.61
CA TRP A 109 -5.86 -2.56 -1.91
C TRP A 109 -4.81 -2.70 -0.83
N LEU A 110 -4.08 -1.62 -0.55
CA LEU A 110 -3.05 -1.68 0.45
C LEU A 110 -3.62 -1.85 1.86
N ALA A 111 -4.78 -1.26 2.16
CA ALA A 111 -5.42 -1.45 3.46
C ALA A 111 -5.83 -2.92 3.69
N GLY A 112 -6.38 -3.60 2.67
CA GLY A 112 -6.72 -5.03 2.75
C GLY A 112 -5.47 -5.89 2.91
N PHE A 113 -4.47 -5.61 2.09
CA PHE A 113 -3.19 -6.28 2.11
C PHE A 113 -2.46 -6.16 3.46
N ASP A 114 -2.29 -4.93 3.94
CA ASP A 114 -1.58 -4.64 5.19
C ASP A 114 -2.36 -5.17 6.41
N THR A 115 -3.70 -5.29 6.30
CA THR A 115 -4.51 -5.99 7.31
C THR A 115 -4.19 -7.48 7.36
N LEU A 116 -4.02 -8.15 6.21
CA LEU A 116 -3.60 -9.56 6.16
C LEU A 116 -2.17 -9.72 6.70
N TYR A 117 -1.26 -8.81 6.34
CA TYR A 117 0.12 -8.85 6.81
C TYR A 117 0.25 -8.68 8.32
N ALA A 118 -0.55 -7.77 8.89
CA ALA A 118 -0.58 -7.51 10.32
C ALA A 118 -1.09 -8.70 11.16
N LEU A 119 -1.67 -9.74 10.54
CA LEU A 119 -1.99 -10.98 11.24
C LEU A 119 -0.75 -11.66 11.82
N GLN A 120 0.43 -11.50 11.18
CA GLN A 120 1.69 -12.06 11.69
C GLN A 120 2.10 -11.46 13.04
N ASP A 121 1.68 -10.22 13.30
CA ASP A 121 2.01 -9.48 14.52
C ASP A 121 0.84 -9.44 15.51
N TYR A 122 -0.25 -10.20 15.28
CA TYR A 122 -1.48 -10.12 16.07
C TYR A 122 -1.25 -10.20 17.59
N GLU A 123 -0.55 -11.24 18.06
CA GLU A 123 -0.26 -11.42 19.49
C GLU A 123 0.68 -10.35 20.04
N PHE A 124 1.66 -9.94 19.24
CA PHE A 124 2.63 -8.92 19.64
C PHE A 124 1.96 -7.54 19.78
N ASP A 125 1.17 -7.14 18.78
CA ASP A 125 0.45 -5.88 18.77
C ASP A 125 -0.52 -5.78 19.95
N ARG A 126 -1.24 -6.86 20.27
CA ARG A 126 -2.12 -6.90 21.45
C ARG A 126 -1.35 -6.75 22.75
N LYS A 127 -0.21 -7.43 22.88
CA LYS A 127 0.62 -7.40 24.09
C LYS A 127 1.27 -6.03 24.32
N GLU A 128 1.75 -5.38 23.26
CA GLU A 128 2.39 -4.06 23.33
C GLU A 128 1.39 -2.89 23.24
N GLY A 129 0.08 -3.17 23.12
CA GLY A 129 -0.97 -2.15 23.06
C GLY A 129 -0.93 -1.31 21.78
N LEU A 130 -0.52 -1.91 20.66
CA LEU A 130 -0.50 -1.26 19.35
C LEU A 130 -1.88 -1.30 18.67
N TYR A 131 -2.13 -0.31 17.84
CA TYR A 131 -3.41 -0.11 17.17
C TYR A 131 -3.36 -0.65 15.73
N SER A 132 -3.68 -1.94 15.57
CA SER A 132 -3.88 -2.57 14.24
C SER A 132 -5.29 -3.15 14.11
N ILE A 133 -5.80 -3.26 12.88
CA ILE A 133 -7.12 -3.84 12.62
C ILE A 133 -7.22 -5.24 13.24
N PRO A 134 -6.27 -6.17 13.02
CA PRO A 134 -6.28 -7.47 13.69
C PRO A 134 -6.40 -7.36 15.21
N ALA A 135 -5.59 -6.51 15.87
CA ALA A 135 -5.63 -6.35 17.31
C ALA A 135 -7.01 -5.89 17.85
N LYS A 136 -7.78 -5.16 17.03
CA LYS A 136 -9.14 -4.68 17.40
C LYS A 136 -10.25 -5.69 17.13
N VAL A 137 -10.28 -6.29 15.95
CA VAL A 137 -11.42 -7.12 15.50
C VAL A 137 -11.13 -8.63 15.49
N GLY A 138 -9.93 -9.02 15.89
CA GLY A 138 -9.46 -10.40 15.83
C GLY A 138 -9.11 -10.86 14.41
N ILE A 139 -8.53 -12.05 14.30
CA ILE A 139 -8.09 -12.65 13.04
C ILE A 139 -9.26 -12.77 12.05
N LYS A 140 -10.37 -13.37 12.49
CA LYS A 140 -11.59 -13.54 11.67
C LYS A 140 -12.13 -12.22 11.13
N GLY A 141 -12.28 -11.21 12.00
CA GLY A 141 -12.78 -9.90 11.61
C GLY A 141 -11.83 -9.20 10.63
N ALA A 142 -10.52 -9.34 10.82
CA ALA A 142 -9.52 -8.78 9.93
C ALA A 142 -9.56 -9.43 8.54
N LEU A 143 -9.70 -10.75 8.46
CA LEU A 143 -9.88 -11.45 7.18
C LEU A 143 -11.14 -10.99 6.44
N GLN A 144 -12.25 -10.79 7.16
CA GLN A 144 -13.50 -10.29 6.56
C GLN A 144 -13.37 -8.85 6.06
N LEU A 145 -12.72 -7.97 6.84
CA LEU A 145 -12.47 -6.59 6.42
C LEU A 145 -11.52 -6.52 5.22
N ALA A 146 -10.46 -7.34 5.19
CA ALA A 146 -9.55 -7.40 4.05
C ALA A 146 -10.27 -7.83 2.76
N LYS A 147 -11.22 -8.78 2.84
CA LYS A 147 -12.09 -9.15 1.70
C LYS A 147 -12.93 -7.97 1.21
N LEU A 148 -13.53 -7.22 2.14
CA LEU A 148 -14.31 -6.03 1.80
C LEU A 148 -13.43 -4.97 1.14
N PHE A 149 -12.22 -4.74 1.65
CA PHE A 149 -11.31 -3.75 1.08
C PHE A 149 -10.87 -4.15 -0.34
N HIS A 150 -10.53 -5.43 -0.57
CA HIS A 150 -10.18 -5.92 -1.91
C HIS A 150 -11.37 -5.93 -2.88
N LEU A 151 -12.60 -6.09 -2.38
CA LEU A 151 -13.80 -5.87 -3.19
C LEU A 151 -13.91 -4.40 -3.63
N VAL A 152 -13.67 -3.45 -2.73
CA VAL A 152 -13.65 -2.01 -3.07
C VAL A 152 -12.56 -1.72 -4.10
N THR A 153 -11.36 -2.30 -3.96
CA THR A 153 -10.30 -2.21 -4.96
C THR A 153 -10.77 -2.66 -6.34
N PHE A 154 -11.37 -3.85 -6.43
CA PHE A 154 -11.86 -4.38 -7.70
C PHE A 154 -12.90 -3.45 -8.34
N LEU A 155 -13.87 -2.96 -7.56
CA LEU A 155 -14.89 -2.02 -8.05
C LEU A 155 -14.27 -0.70 -8.53
N MET A 156 -13.24 -0.20 -7.83
CA MET A 156 -12.53 1.02 -8.22
C MET A 156 -11.66 0.84 -9.47
N LEU A 157 -11.10 -0.35 -9.70
CA LEU A 157 -10.43 -0.69 -10.97
C LEU A 157 -11.44 -0.72 -12.12
N VAL A 158 -12.58 -1.37 -11.95
CA VAL A 158 -13.67 -1.35 -12.96
C VAL A 158 -14.10 0.10 -13.25
N PHE A 159 -14.26 0.91 -12.20
CA PHE A 159 -14.66 2.31 -12.35
C PHE A 159 -13.56 3.15 -13.03
N THR A 160 -12.28 2.87 -12.75
CA THR A 160 -11.14 3.48 -13.45
C THR A 160 -11.22 3.18 -14.95
N GLY A 161 -11.44 1.91 -15.32
CA GLY A 161 -11.63 1.52 -16.73
C GLY A 161 -12.76 2.28 -17.41
N TRP A 162 -13.88 2.46 -16.72
CA TRP A 162 -15.02 3.23 -17.24
C TRP A 162 -14.69 4.73 -17.40
N VAL A 163 -14.09 5.35 -16.39
CA VAL A 163 -13.74 6.79 -16.40
C VAL A 163 -12.77 7.14 -17.52
N PHE A 164 -11.79 6.28 -17.77
CA PHE A 164 -10.81 6.45 -18.84
C PHE A 164 -11.27 5.89 -20.19
N GLY A 165 -12.49 5.34 -20.26
CA GLY A 165 -13.04 4.72 -21.45
C GLY A 165 -12.14 3.61 -21.99
N LEU A 166 -11.51 2.82 -21.12
CA LEU A 166 -10.63 1.68 -21.46
C LEU A 166 -11.43 0.52 -22.05
N GLY A 167 -10.73 -0.35 -22.78
CA GLY A 167 -11.32 -1.35 -23.66
C GLY A 167 -11.30 -2.76 -23.06
N PRO A 168 -11.65 -3.78 -23.87
CA PRO A 168 -11.78 -5.15 -23.41
C PRO A 168 -10.50 -5.72 -22.79
N ALA A 169 -9.31 -5.31 -23.27
CA ALA A 169 -8.05 -5.81 -22.73
C ALA A 169 -7.86 -5.36 -21.27
N TYR A 170 -8.15 -4.09 -20.96
CA TYR A 170 -8.11 -3.60 -19.58
C TYR A 170 -9.09 -4.34 -18.66
N PHE A 171 -10.33 -4.54 -19.11
CA PHE A 171 -11.34 -5.22 -18.30
C PHE A 171 -11.02 -6.70 -18.09
N LEU A 172 -10.42 -7.37 -19.08
CA LEU A 172 -9.88 -8.72 -18.89
C LEU A 172 -8.79 -8.74 -17.81
N GLY A 173 -7.84 -7.81 -17.85
CA GLY A 173 -6.83 -7.65 -16.79
C GLY A 173 -7.44 -7.39 -15.42
N THR A 174 -8.50 -6.58 -15.36
CA THR A 174 -9.24 -6.30 -14.12
C THR A 174 -9.92 -7.55 -13.57
N LEU A 175 -10.52 -8.38 -14.43
CA LEU A 175 -11.10 -9.68 -14.02
C LEU A 175 -10.03 -10.64 -13.50
N ILE A 176 -8.87 -10.73 -14.18
CA ILE A 176 -7.74 -11.55 -13.72
C ILE A 176 -7.25 -11.04 -12.36
N ALA A 177 -7.10 -9.72 -12.20
CA ALA A 177 -6.74 -9.09 -10.93
C ALA A 177 -7.74 -9.43 -9.80
N GLY A 178 -9.05 -9.40 -10.09
CA GLY A 178 -10.08 -9.87 -9.15
C GLY A 178 -9.93 -11.35 -8.79
N GLY A 179 -9.59 -12.20 -9.75
CA GLY A 179 -9.27 -13.61 -9.53
C GLY A 179 -8.04 -13.81 -8.63
N LEU A 180 -6.99 -13.02 -8.81
CA LEU A 180 -5.79 -13.05 -7.97
C LEU A 180 -6.10 -12.61 -6.52
N LEU A 181 -6.90 -11.55 -6.34
CA LEU A 181 -7.36 -11.12 -5.02
C LEU A 181 -8.21 -12.20 -4.34
N TYR A 182 -9.11 -12.86 -5.09
CA TYR A 182 -9.87 -13.98 -4.56
C TYR A 182 -8.98 -15.15 -4.16
N TYR A 183 -7.98 -15.48 -4.98
CA TYR A 183 -7.02 -16.54 -4.69
C TYR A 183 -6.17 -16.24 -3.45
N GLU A 184 -5.70 -15.01 -3.27
CA GLU A 184 -5.00 -14.56 -2.06
C GLU A 184 -5.82 -14.87 -0.80
N HIS A 185 -7.10 -14.52 -0.81
CA HIS A 185 -8.04 -14.80 0.29
C HIS A 185 -8.34 -16.29 0.49
N SER A 186 -8.12 -17.13 -0.52
CA SER A 186 -8.25 -18.59 -0.39
C SER A 186 -7.02 -19.25 0.25
N LEU A 187 -5.86 -18.59 0.21
CA LEU A 187 -4.61 -19.09 0.77
C LEU A 187 -4.50 -18.85 2.28
N VAL A 188 -5.19 -17.84 2.80
CA VAL A 188 -5.14 -17.45 4.21
C VAL A 188 -6.40 -17.93 4.91
N ARG A 189 -6.23 -18.77 5.94
CA ARG A 189 -7.35 -19.29 6.75
C ARG A 189 -7.18 -18.87 8.19
N GLU A 190 -8.29 -18.81 8.93
CA GLU A 190 -8.29 -18.40 10.35
C GLU A 190 -7.40 -19.32 11.21
N ASP A 191 -7.34 -20.59 10.86
CA ASP A 191 -6.63 -21.67 11.53
C ASP A 191 -5.23 -21.95 10.96
N ASP A 192 -4.92 -21.41 9.77
CA ASP A 192 -3.64 -21.62 9.08
C ASP A 192 -3.15 -20.33 8.42
N LEU A 193 -2.20 -19.69 9.11
CA LEU A 193 -1.49 -18.49 8.66
C LEU A 193 -0.14 -18.82 7.99
N SER A 194 0.22 -20.09 7.80
CA SER A 194 1.53 -20.51 7.29
C SER A 194 1.84 -20.00 5.87
N LYS A 195 0.79 -19.71 5.09
CA LYS A 195 0.89 -19.23 3.71
C LYS A 195 0.84 -17.71 3.58
N LEU A 196 0.86 -16.98 4.69
CA LEU A 196 0.81 -15.51 4.67
C LEU A 196 1.91 -14.91 3.80
N ASP A 197 3.14 -15.43 3.82
CA ASP A 197 4.24 -14.87 3.02
C ASP A 197 4.06 -15.05 1.50
N MET A 198 3.46 -16.17 1.07
CA MET A 198 3.14 -16.39 -0.35
C MET A 198 1.97 -15.52 -0.82
N ALA A 199 0.92 -15.40 0.01
CA ALA A 199 -0.13 -14.43 -0.20
C ALA A 199 0.46 -13.00 -0.23
N PHE A 200 1.46 -12.74 0.61
CA PHE A 200 2.06 -11.43 0.81
C PHE A 200 2.90 -10.97 -0.40
N PHE A 201 4.00 -11.65 -0.72
CA PHE A 201 5.00 -11.12 -1.67
C PHE A 201 4.66 -11.39 -3.14
N ASN A 202 4.24 -12.62 -3.47
CA ASN A 202 4.09 -13.01 -4.87
C ASN A 202 2.81 -12.42 -5.48
N MET A 203 1.72 -12.41 -4.70
CA MET A 203 0.41 -12.05 -5.24
C MET A 203 0.29 -10.55 -5.57
N ASN A 204 0.97 -9.70 -4.80
CA ASN A 204 0.98 -8.25 -5.02
C ASN A 204 1.83 -7.86 -6.24
N GLY A 205 2.95 -8.57 -6.45
CA GLY A 205 3.72 -8.46 -7.68
C GLY A 205 2.88 -8.86 -8.90
N TYR A 206 2.20 -10.02 -8.85
CA TYR A 206 1.35 -10.48 -9.95
C TYR A 206 0.16 -9.55 -10.21
N LEU A 207 -0.49 -9.05 -9.17
CA LEU A 207 -1.59 -8.08 -9.29
C LEU A 207 -1.12 -6.82 -10.03
N SER A 208 0.00 -6.24 -9.57
CA SER A 208 0.55 -5.00 -10.14
C SER A 208 0.96 -5.19 -11.60
N LEU A 209 1.66 -6.29 -11.92
CA LEU A 209 2.06 -6.62 -13.28
C LEU A 209 0.86 -6.89 -14.19
N THR A 210 -0.18 -7.55 -13.68
CA THR A 210 -1.42 -7.81 -14.43
C THR A 210 -2.10 -6.49 -14.81
N VAL A 211 -2.36 -5.62 -13.82
CA VAL A 211 -3.01 -4.33 -14.07
C VAL A 211 -2.18 -3.49 -15.04
N PHE A 212 -0.85 -3.43 -14.86
CA PHE A 212 0.05 -2.70 -15.76
C PHE A 212 0.01 -3.26 -17.19
N PHE A 213 0.24 -4.56 -17.36
CA PHE A 213 0.34 -5.19 -18.68
C PHE A 213 -0.95 -5.05 -19.49
N PHE A 214 -2.10 -5.31 -18.88
CA PHE A 214 -3.39 -5.22 -19.57
C PHE A 214 -3.81 -3.77 -19.84
N THR A 215 -3.44 -2.81 -18.98
CA THR A 215 -3.62 -1.39 -19.27
C THR A 215 -2.76 -0.96 -20.46
N LEU A 216 -1.47 -1.34 -20.47
CA LEU A 216 -0.56 -1.05 -21.57
C LEU A 216 -1.05 -1.68 -22.87
N LEU A 217 -1.45 -2.96 -22.83
CA LEU A 217 -2.00 -3.66 -23.99
C LEU A 217 -3.24 -2.96 -24.54
N ASP A 218 -4.16 -2.53 -23.69
CA ASP A 218 -5.35 -1.80 -24.12
C ASP A 218 -5.02 -0.47 -24.80
N ILE A 219 -4.03 0.25 -24.28
CA ILE A 219 -3.54 1.50 -24.88
C ILE A 219 -2.88 1.24 -26.25
N LEU A 220 -2.12 0.15 -26.38
CA LEU A 220 -1.42 -0.19 -27.64
C LEU A 220 -2.35 -0.76 -28.73
N LEU A 221 -3.49 -1.35 -28.35
CA LEU A 221 -4.48 -1.89 -29.28
C LEU A 221 -5.46 -0.83 -29.81
N ARG A 222 -5.37 0.41 -29.31
CA ARG A 222 -6.16 1.57 -29.76
C ARG A 222 -5.39 2.37 -30.79
#